data_AF-A0A0R0H4P3-F1
#
_entry.id   AF-A0A0R0H4P3-F1
#
_cell.length_a   1.000
_cell.length_b   1.000
_cell.length_c   1.000
_cell.angle_alpha   90.00
_cell.angle_beta   90.00
_cell.angle_gamma   90.00
#
_symmetry.space_group_name_H-M   'P 1'
#
loop_
_entity.id
_entity.type
_entity.pdbx_description
1 polymer ?
#
loop_
_entity_poly.entity_id
_entity_poly.type
_entity_poly.pdbx_seq_one_letter_code
_entity_poly.pdbx_strand_id
1 'polypeptide(L)'
;MTIGFGSITLLSKQFWSYDVPSRVLVFSWRLLLNRPPIWENLLKRDVDLTATDHLCAFCNGFEENHQSHLFLSCQFTSQIRYAMLSLDG
;
A
#
# COMPACT_ATOMS: atom_id res chain seq x y z
N MET A 1 14.27 -3.84 -3.25
CA MET A 1 15.13 -2.92 -2.47
C MET A 1 15.17 -3.44 -1.04
N THR A 2 16.19 -4.22 -0.67
CA THR A 2 16.34 -4.70 0.71
C THR A 2 16.96 -3.59 1.56
N ILE A 3 16.12 -2.87 2.29
CA ILE A 3 16.58 -1.94 3.33
C ILE A 3 17.28 -2.79 4.40
N GLY A 4 18.58 -2.59 4.62
CA GLY A 4 19.32 -3.33 5.64
C GLY A 4 18.71 -3.16 7.04
N PHE A 5 18.88 -4.15 7.92
CA PHE A 5 18.28 -4.17 9.27
C PHE A 5 18.54 -2.89 10.09
N GLY A 6 19.71 -2.26 9.91
CA GLY A 6 20.00 -0.96 10.55
C GLY A 6 19.08 0.17 10.07
N SER A 7 18.80 0.25 8.77
CA SER A 7 18.01 1.34 8.20
C SER A 7 16.52 1.22 8.53
N ILE A 8 15.96 0.01 8.57
CA ILE A 8 14.56 -0.19 8.99
C ILE A 8 14.32 0.22 10.44
N THR A 9 15.29 0.01 11.35
CA THR A 9 15.14 0.42 12.76
C THR A 9 15.14 1.95 12.92
N LEU A 10 16.03 2.65 12.22
CA LEU A 10 16.08 4.12 12.25
C LEU A 10 14.81 4.72 11.65
N LEU A 11 14.36 4.19 10.51
CA LEU A 11 13.09 4.60 9.90
C LEU A 11 11.92 4.37 10.85
N SER A 12 11.87 3.24 11.55
CA SER A 12 10.77 2.95 12.48
C SER A 12 10.66 3.99 13.61
N LYS A 13 11.78 4.39 14.24
CA LYS A 13 11.75 5.34 15.36
C LYS A 13 11.16 6.70 14.95
N GLN A 14 11.61 7.20 13.80
CA GLN A 14 11.08 8.43 13.22
C GLN A 14 9.62 8.27 12.78
N PHE A 15 9.29 7.11 12.22
CA PHE A 15 7.95 6.83 11.71
C PHE A 15 6.89 6.82 12.84
N TRP A 16 7.22 6.27 14.00
CA TRP A 16 6.30 6.21 15.14
C TRP A 16 6.20 7.52 15.94
N SER A 17 6.99 8.55 15.62
CA SER A 17 6.89 9.86 16.29
C SER A 17 5.90 10.83 15.64
N TYR A 18 5.28 10.48 14.51
CA TYR A 18 4.31 11.34 13.84
C TYR A 18 2.97 11.38 14.57
N ASP A 19 2.39 12.58 14.68
CA ASP A 19 1.07 12.81 15.26
C ASP A 19 -0.05 12.53 14.24
N VAL A 20 -0.29 11.24 13.98
CA VAL A 20 -1.40 10.77 13.13
C VAL A 20 -2.07 9.57 13.80
N PRO A 21 -3.35 9.27 13.49
CA PRO A 21 -4.03 8.14 14.09
C PRO A 21 -3.24 6.83 13.93
N SER A 22 -3.18 6.01 14.99
CA SER A 22 -2.39 4.78 15.01
C SER A 22 -2.70 3.83 13.85
N ARG A 23 -3.95 3.81 13.36
CA ARG A 23 -4.37 3.04 12.19
C ARG A 23 -3.64 3.48 10.92
N VAL A 24 -3.44 4.78 10.74
CA VAL A 24 -2.70 5.37 9.60
C VAL A 24 -1.22 5.02 9.69
N LEU A 25 -0.63 5.12 10.89
CA LEU A 25 0.77 4.71 11.12
C LEU A 25 0.98 3.23 10.80
N VAL A 26 0.19 2.34 11.39
CA VAL A 26 0.34 0.88 11.17
C VAL A 26 0.17 0.52 9.70
N PHE A 27 -0.83 1.11 9.03
CA PHE A 27 -1.06 0.88 7.61
C PHE A 27 0.12 1.34 6.75
N SER A 28 0.60 2.56 6.98
CA SER A 28 1.72 3.14 6.25
C SER A 28 3.02 2.39 6.50
N TRP A 29 3.27 1.93 7.73
CA TRP A 29 4.39 1.05 8.04
C TRP A 29 4.33 -0.26 7.27
N ARG A 30 3.14 -0.89 7.18
CA ARG A 30 2.95 -2.10 6.36
C ARG A 30 3.22 -1.84 4.88
N LEU A 31 2.82 -0.67 4.34
CA LEU A 31 3.11 -0.27 2.96
C LEU A 31 4.62 -0.18 2.69
N LEU A 32 5.36 0.49 3.59
CA LEU A 32 6.82 0.62 3.48
C LEU A 32 7.53 -0.74 3.47
N LEU A 33 7.01 -1.72 4.20
CA LEU A 33 7.55 -3.07 4.25
C LEU A 33 7.08 -3.98 3.12
N ASN A 34 6.28 -3.48 2.17
CA ASN A 34 5.60 -4.27 1.14
C ASN A 34 4.85 -5.48 1.74
N ARG A 35 4.07 -5.22 2.78
CA ARG A 35 3.27 -6.22 3.51
C ARG A 35 1.74 -6.16 3.36
N PRO A 36 1.09 -5.23 2.64
CA PRO A 36 -0.35 -5.31 2.44
C PRO A 36 -0.75 -6.57 1.65
N PRO A 37 -2.02 -7.01 1.78
CA PRO A 37 -2.56 -8.17 1.09
C PRO A 37 -2.91 -7.82 -0.37
N ILE A 38 -1.90 -7.49 -1.17
CA ILE A 38 -2.05 -7.38 -2.63
C ILE A 38 -1.74 -8.72 -3.28
N TRP A 39 -2.26 -8.99 -4.47
CA TRP A 39 -2.03 -10.25 -5.19
C TRP A 39 -0.57 -10.71 -5.17
N GLU A 40 0.39 -9.85 -5.57
CA GLU A 40 1.81 -10.21 -5.62
C GLU A 40 2.38 -10.61 -4.24
N ASN A 41 1.90 -9.98 -3.17
CA ASN A 41 2.34 -10.27 -1.80
C ASN A 41 1.65 -11.49 -1.20
N LEU A 42 0.45 -11.83 -1.68
CA LEU A 42 -0.28 -13.04 -1.31
C LEU A 42 0.34 -14.27 -2.00
N LEU A 43 0.68 -14.15 -3.28
CA LEU A 43 1.44 -15.18 -4.00
C LEU A 43 2.77 -15.50 -3.33
N LYS A 44 3.52 -14.48 -2.88
CA LYS A 44 4.77 -14.67 -2.12
C LYS A 44 4.59 -15.37 -0.76
N ARG A 45 3.36 -15.56 -0.31
CA ARG A 45 3.01 -16.24 0.95
C ARG A 45 2.29 -17.56 0.71
N ASP A 46 2.27 -18.05 -0.53
CA ASP A 46 1.62 -19.29 -0.93
C ASP A 46 0.11 -19.33 -0.58
N VAL A 47 -0.54 -18.17 -0.67
CA VAL A 47 -2.00 -18.08 -0.55
C VAL A 47 -2.62 -18.61 -1.84
N ASP A 48 -3.62 -19.50 -1.71
CA ASP A 48 -4.39 -20.00 -2.84
C ASP A 48 -5.30 -18.90 -3.39
N LEU A 49 -5.12 -18.55 -4.66
CA LEU A 49 -5.77 -17.42 -5.33
C LEU A 49 -6.48 -17.90 -6.59
N THR A 50 -7.67 -17.36 -6.83
CA THR A 50 -8.47 -17.65 -8.02
C THR A 50 -7.89 -16.99 -9.27
N ALA A 51 -8.39 -17.44 -10.44
CA ALA A 51 -7.99 -16.86 -11.73
C ALA A 51 -8.29 -15.36 -11.86
N THR A 52 -9.13 -14.76 -11.01
CA THR A 52 -9.47 -13.32 -11.04
C THR A 52 -8.81 -12.50 -9.93
N ASP A 53 -8.17 -13.13 -8.95
CA ASP A 53 -7.61 -12.43 -7.78
C ASP A 53 -6.38 -11.58 -8.12
N HIS A 54 -5.87 -11.72 -9.34
CA HIS A 54 -4.79 -10.87 -9.85
C HIS A 54 -5.27 -9.49 -10.28
N LEU A 55 -6.58 -9.25 -10.38
CA LEU A 55 -7.14 -7.97 -10.81
C LEU A 55 -7.32 -7.00 -9.63
N CYS A 56 -7.16 -5.71 -9.92
CA CYS A 56 -7.35 -4.63 -8.96
C CYS A 56 -8.74 -4.65 -8.33
N ALA A 57 -8.81 -4.80 -7.01
CA ALA A 57 -10.06 -4.81 -6.24
C ALA A 57 -10.89 -3.52 -6.39
N PHE A 58 -10.30 -2.43 -6.88
CA PHE A 58 -11.00 -1.15 -7.09
C PHE A 58 -11.48 -0.92 -8.53
N CYS A 59 -10.68 -1.26 -9.54
CA CYS A 59 -11.03 -0.97 -10.94
C CYS A 59 -11.29 -2.21 -11.79
N ASN A 60 -10.93 -3.40 -11.34
CA ASN A 60 -10.98 -4.67 -12.09
C ASN A 60 -10.31 -4.65 -13.47
N GLY A 61 -9.59 -3.58 -13.83
CA GLY A 61 -9.08 -3.36 -15.19
C GLY A 61 -7.58 -3.61 -15.37
N PHE A 62 -6.83 -3.71 -14.27
CA PHE A 62 -5.38 -3.90 -14.28
C PHE A 62 -4.96 -4.91 -13.21
N GLU A 63 -3.82 -5.54 -13.43
CA GLU A 63 -3.26 -6.51 -12.48
C GLU A 63 -2.71 -5.81 -11.21
N GLU A 64 -2.96 -6.39 -10.02
CA GLU A 64 -2.41 -5.98 -8.72
C GLU A 64 -0.94 -6.37 -8.54
N ASN A 65 -0.12 -6.09 -9.55
CA ASN A 65 1.30 -6.41 -9.51
C ASN A 65 2.05 -5.54 -8.51
N HIS A 66 1.58 -4.31 -8.24
CA HIS A 66 2.27 -3.35 -7.37
C HIS A 66 1.32 -2.59 -6.45
N GLN A 67 1.77 -2.34 -5.22
CA GLN A 67 1.06 -1.50 -4.25
C GLN A 67 0.75 -0.10 -4.81
N SER A 68 1.62 0.45 -5.67
CA SER A 68 1.43 1.77 -6.27
C SER A 68 0.17 1.87 -7.11
N HIS A 69 -0.27 0.78 -7.75
CA HIS A 69 -1.55 0.77 -8.45
C HIS A 69 -2.68 1.06 -7.48
N LEU A 70 -2.81 0.25 -6.42
CA LEU A 70 -3.88 0.40 -5.45
C LEU A 70 -3.90 1.79 -4.81
N PHE A 71 -2.76 2.39 -4.48
CA PHE A 71 -2.74 3.61 -3.66
C PHE A 71 -2.47 4.91 -4.42
N LEU A 72 -1.88 4.87 -5.61
CA LEU A 72 -1.36 6.07 -6.29
C LEU A 72 -1.82 6.24 -7.74
N SER A 73 -2.08 5.15 -8.48
CA SER A 73 -2.37 5.22 -9.93
C SER A 73 -3.66 4.54 -10.37
N CYS A 74 -4.36 3.82 -9.49
CA CYS A 74 -5.68 3.30 -9.82
C CYS A 74 -6.63 4.47 -10.08
N GLN A 75 -7.51 4.32 -11.08
CA GLN A 75 -8.51 5.32 -11.42
C GLN A 75 -9.39 5.68 -10.22
N PHE A 76 -9.75 4.68 -9.41
CA PHE A 76 -10.54 4.90 -8.19
C PHE A 76 -9.78 5.72 -7.15
N THR A 77 -8.56 5.33 -6.80
CA THR A 77 -7.79 6.03 -5.75
C THR A 77 -7.26 7.38 -6.20
N SER A 78 -7.01 7.56 -7.49
CA SER A 78 -6.71 8.87 -8.07
C SER A 78 -7.86 9.85 -7.86
N GLN A 79 -9.12 9.43 -8.07
CA GLN A 79 -10.29 10.29 -7.82
C GLN A 79 -10.39 10.71 -6.35
N ILE A 80 -10.17 9.78 -5.42
CA ILE A 80 -10.16 10.10 -3.97
C ILE A 80 -9.06 11.11 -3.66
N ARG A 81 -7.85 10.91 -4.19
CA ARG A 81 -6.72 11.83 -3.98
C ARG A 81 -7.03 13.23 -4.51
N TYR A 82 -7.55 13.34 -5.73
CA TYR A 82 -7.93 14.63 -6.31
C TYR A 82 -9.05 15.30 -5.51
N ALA A 83 -10.04 14.52 -5.06
CA ALA A 83 -11.11 15.04 -4.20
C ALA A 83 -10.55 15.58 -2.87
N MET A 84 -9.64 14.86 -2.21
CA MET A 84 -8.99 15.33 -0.99
C MET A 84 -8.19 16.62 -1.22
N LEU A 85 -7.37 16.66 -2.28
CA LEU A 85 -6.60 17.86 -2.63
C LEU A 85 -7.48 19.07 -2.98
N SER A 86 -8.69 18.83 -3.50
CA SER A 86 -9.65 19.89 -3.78
C SER A 86 -10.38 20.42 -2.54
N LEU A 87 -10.25 19.77 -1.37
CA LEU A 87 -10.79 20.27 -0.10
C LEU A 87 -9.85 21.27 0.59
N ASP A 88 -8.56 21.24 0.23
CA ASP A 88 -7.52 22.08 0.83
C ASP A 88 -7.25 23.38 0.03
N GLY A 89 -8.00 23.61 -1.06
CA GLY A 89 -7.93 24.81 -1.91
C GLY A 89 -9.16 25.69 -1.78
#